data_AF-A0A286TWX8-F1
#
_entry.id   AF-A0A286TWX8-F1
#
_cell.length_a   1.000
_cell.length_b   1.000
_cell.length_c   1.000
_cell.angle_alpha   90.00
_cell.angle_beta   90.00
_cell.angle_gamma   90.00
#
_symmetry.space_group_name_H-M   'P 1'
#
loop_
_entity.id
_entity.type
_entity.pdbx_description
1 polymer ?
#
loop_
_entity_poly.entity_id
_entity_poly.type
_entity_poly.pdbx_seq_one_letter_code
_entity_poly.pdbx_strand_id
1 'polypeptide(L)'
;MGELANAILEEGGNVIGVIPKGLFKREVAHAGLTELREVGSMHERKSLMADLSDGFIALPGGFGTIEEIFEIITWSQLGMHRKPCGLLNVCHYYDNLIRFLDHAVTEQFIKAKHHSTILIDERPDVLLDKFEAYKAPETAQWIDRKTI
;
A
#
# COMPACT_ATOMS: atom_id res chain seq x y z
N MET A 1 -12.94 -0.89 -5.53
CA MET A 1 -12.07 -1.71 -6.40
C MET A 1 -12.51 -1.63 -7.85
N GLY A 2 -13.71 -2.08 -8.21
CA GLY A 2 -14.20 -2.04 -9.60
C GLY A 2 -14.18 -0.66 -10.25
N GLU A 3 -14.67 0.36 -9.55
CA GLU A 3 -14.70 1.75 -10.06
C GLU A 3 -13.32 2.26 -10.53
N LEU A 4 -12.26 2.04 -9.73
CA LEU A 4 -10.90 2.47 -10.09
C LEU A 4 -10.39 1.69 -11.31
N ALA A 5 -10.64 0.38 -11.37
CA ALA A 5 -10.22 -0.44 -12.50
C ALA A 5 -10.94 -0.01 -13.80
N ASN A 6 -12.25 0.23 -13.74
CA ASN A 6 -13.03 0.73 -14.87
C ASN A 6 -12.50 2.06 -15.37
N ALA A 7 -12.33 3.04 -14.47
CA ALA A 7 -11.85 4.37 -14.84
C ALA A 7 -10.48 4.33 -15.53
N ILE A 8 -9.56 3.46 -15.06
CA ILE A 8 -8.25 3.29 -15.71
C ILE A 8 -8.42 2.69 -17.12
N LEU A 9 -9.26 1.67 -17.28
CA LEU A 9 -9.48 1.01 -18.57
C LEU A 9 -10.20 1.93 -19.57
N GLU A 10 -11.16 2.73 -19.11
CA GLU A 10 -11.91 3.71 -19.92
C GLU A 10 -10.98 4.79 -20.49
N GLU A 11 -9.96 5.19 -19.72
CA GLU A 11 -8.91 6.13 -20.16
C GLU A 11 -7.77 5.42 -20.95
N GLY A 12 -7.92 4.14 -21.28
CA GLY A 12 -6.95 3.37 -22.08
C GLY A 12 -5.71 2.91 -21.31
N GLY A 13 -5.73 3.01 -19.99
CA GLY A 13 -4.68 2.48 -19.11
C GLY A 13 -4.74 0.96 -18.94
N ASN A 14 -3.69 0.40 -18.35
CA ASN A 14 -3.58 -1.04 -18.09
C ASN A 14 -3.87 -1.36 -16.61
N VAL A 15 -4.62 -2.44 -16.37
CA VAL A 15 -4.92 -2.92 -15.01
C VAL A 15 -4.55 -4.39 -14.86
N ILE A 16 -3.67 -4.67 -13.90
CA ILE A 16 -3.30 -6.04 -13.49
C ILE A 16 -4.02 -6.36 -12.18
N GLY A 17 -4.92 -7.32 -12.20
CA GLY A 17 -5.55 -7.87 -11.00
C GLY A 17 -4.78 -9.06 -10.44
N VAL A 18 -4.70 -9.19 -9.12
CA VAL A 18 -4.15 -10.37 -8.44
C VAL A 18 -5.18 -10.92 -7.45
N ILE A 19 -5.51 -12.21 -7.55
CA ILE A 19 -6.58 -12.82 -6.78
C ILE A 19 -6.20 -14.23 -6.26
N PRO A 20 -6.57 -14.62 -5.03
CA PRO A 20 -6.37 -15.98 -4.56
C PRO A 20 -7.40 -16.91 -5.18
N LYS A 21 -6.98 -18.12 -5.53
CA LYS A 21 -7.87 -19.18 -6.02
C LYS A 21 -8.92 -19.53 -4.97
N GLY A 22 -10.18 -19.59 -5.42
CA GLY A 22 -11.29 -20.11 -4.62
C GLY A 22 -11.81 -19.21 -3.49
N LEU A 23 -11.21 -18.05 -3.23
CA LEU A 23 -11.66 -17.14 -2.18
C LEU A 23 -12.80 -16.21 -2.64
N PHE A 24 -12.90 -15.97 -3.94
CA PHE A 24 -13.93 -15.12 -4.56
C PHE A 24 -14.68 -15.92 -5.63
N LYS A 25 -16.01 -15.74 -5.70
CA LYS A 25 -16.78 -16.28 -6.84
C LYS A 25 -16.23 -15.66 -8.12
N ARG A 26 -16.12 -16.46 -9.20
CA ARG A 26 -15.65 -16.00 -10.53
C ARG A 26 -16.37 -14.74 -11.05
N GLU A 27 -17.61 -14.51 -10.61
CA GLU A 27 -18.41 -13.31 -10.94
C GLU A 27 -17.86 -12.00 -10.34
N VAL A 28 -16.93 -12.06 -9.37
CA VAL A 28 -16.24 -10.89 -8.78
C VAL A 28 -14.95 -10.55 -9.54
N ALA A 29 -14.45 -11.45 -10.39
CA ALA A 29 -13.30 -11.16 -11.24
C ALA A 29 -13.75 -10.19 -12.33
N HIS A 30 -13.16 -8.99 -12.32
CA HIS A 30 -13.47 -7.97 -13.30
C HIS A 30 -13.01 -8.43 -14.69
N ALA A 31 -13.95 -8.87 -15.53
CA ALA A 31 -13.65 -9.53 -16.80
C ALA A 31 -12.98 -8.61 -17.86
N GLY A 32 -12.95 -7.30 -17.61
CA GLY A 32 -12.32 -6.30 -18.48
C GLY A 32 -10.85 -5.99 -18.18
N LEU A 33 -10.25 -6.64 -17.18
CA LEU A 33 -8.85 -6.39 -16.81
C LEU A 33 -7.89 -6.71 -17.95
N THR A 34 -6.81 -5.92 -18.07
CA THR A 34 -5.71 -6.18 -19.00
C THR A 34 -5.04 -7.51 -18.70
N GLU A 35 -4.84 -7.81 -17.41
CA GLU A 35 -4.29 -9.08 -16.93
C GLU A 35 -4.92 -9.46 -15.59
N LEU A 36 -5.16 -10.76 -15.38
CA LEU A 36 -5.59 -11.30 -14.09
C LEU A 36 -4.68 -12.47 -13.69
N ARG A 37 -4.00 -12.33 -12.55
CA ARG A 37 -3.11 -13.35 -11.98
C ARG A 37 -3.77 -14.07 -10.81
N GLU A 38 -3.93 -15.38 -10.94
CA GLU A 38 -4.45 -16.23 -9.85
C GLU A 38 -3.30 -16.86 -9.04
N VAL A 39 -3.38 -16.76 -7.72
CA VAL A 39 -2.38 -17.29 -6.78
C VAL A 39 -2.98 -18.27 -5.77
N GLY A 40 -2.15 -19.03 -5.06
CA GLY A 40 -2.60 -20.07 -4.13
C GLY A 40 -3.06 -19.56 -2.77
N SER A 41 -2.68 -18.34 -2.37
CA SER A 41 -3.01 -17.81 -1.04
C SER A 41 -3.09 -16.28 -0.98
N MET A 42 -3.61 -15.74 0.12
CA MET A 42 -3.58 -14.29 0.39
C MET A 42 -2.16 -13.74 0.54
N HIS A 43 -1.24 -14.52 1.12
CA HIS A 43 0.16 -14.11 1.27
C HIS A 43 0.84 -13.98 -0.10
N GLU A 44 0.65 -14.97 -0.97
CA GLU A 44 1.16 -14.91 -2.35
C GLU A 44 0.55 -13.74 -3.12
N ARG A 45 -0.73 -13.42 -2.88
CA ARG A 45 -1.38 -12.27 -3.51
C ARG A 45 -0.70 -10.96 -3.13
N LYS A 46 -0.50 -10.74 -1.83
CA LYS A 46 0.13 -9.50 -1.33
C LYS A 46 1.59 -9.40 -1.77
N SER A 47 2.34 -10.51 -1.73
CA SER A 47 3.71 -10.57 -2.25
C SER A 47 3.78 -10.22 -3.74
N LEU A 48 2.95 -10.84 -4.57
CA LEU A 48 2.96 -10.59 -6.02
C LEU A 48 2.52 -9.15 -6.35
N MET A 49 1.51 -8.62 -5.65
CA MET A 49 1.15 -7.21 -5.77
C MET A 49 2.32 -6.29 -5.41
N ALA A 50 3.08 -6.61 -4.36
CA ALA A 50 4.24 -5.84 -3.97
C ALA A 50 5.38 -5.92 -4.98
N ASP A 51 5.60 -7.07 -5.61
CA ASP A 51 6.61 -7.24 -6.65
C ASP A 51 6.28 -6.45 -7.92
N LEU A 52 5.01 -6.39 -8.30
CA LEU A 52 4.52 -5.71 -9.51
C LEU A 52 4.39 -4.19 -9.38
N SER A 53 4.37 -3.66 -8.15
CA SER A 53 4.08 -2.24 -7.90
C SER A 53 5.36 -1.44 -7.71
N ASP A 54 5.37 -0.18 -8.15
CA ASP A 54 6.45 0.77 -7.84
C ASP A 54 6.13 1.68 -6.63
N GLY A 55 4.87 1.67 -6.19
CA GLY A 55 4.37 2.40 -5.02
C GLY A 55 3.00 1.89 -4.59
N PHE A 56 2.56 2.29 -3.40
CA PHE A 56 1.34 1.76 -2.79
C PHE A 56 0.44 2.89 -2.27
N ILE A 57 -0.81 2.96 -2.73
CA ILE A 57 -1.79 3.95 -2.27
C ILE A 57 -2.99 3.21 -1.68
N ALA A 58 -3.35 3.55 -0.44
CA ALA A 58 -4.63 3.16 0.14
C ALA A 58 -5.69 4.24 -0.13
N LEU A 59 -6.73 3.85 -0.85
CA LEU A 59 -7.99 4.59 -0.95
C LEU A 59 -8.91 4.20 0.23
N PRO A 60 -9.94 5.01 0.56
CA PRO A 60 -10.92 4.66 1.58
C PRO A 60 -11.43 3.22 1.47
N GLY A 61 -11.33 2.45 2.56
CA GLY A 61 -11.58 1.02 2.57
C GLY A 61 -11.60 0.43 3.98
N GLY A 62 -12.09 -0.80 4.10
CA GLY A 62 -12.26 -1.49 5.39
C GLY A 62 -10.99 -2.19 5.89
N PHE A 63 -11.18 -3.21 6.74
CA PHE A 63 -10.07 -3.95 7.37
C PHE A 63 -9.05 -4.51 6.39
N GLY A 64 -9.47 -5.03 5.23
CA GLY A 64 -8.54 -5.55 4.22
C GLY A 64 -7.57 -4.48 3.71
N THR A 65 -8.08 -3.29 3.39
CA THR A 65 -7.25 -2.17 2.93
C THR A 65 -6.31 -1.68 4.02
N ILE A 66 -6.78 -1.62 5.26
CA ILE A 66 -5.98 -1.21 6.42
C ILE A 66 -4.86 -2.24 6.69
N GLU A 67 -5.18 -3.53 6.60
CA GLU A 67 -4.20 -4.61 6.77
C GLU A 67 -3.11 -4.57 5.70
N GLU A 68 -3.50 -4.45 4.43
CA GLU A 68 -2.56 -4.41 3.30
C GLU A 68 -1.60 -3.22 3.39
N ILE A 69 -2.10 -2.01 3.71
CA ILE A 69 -1.23 -0.82 3.78
C ILE A 69 -0.25 -0.90 4.96
N PHE A 70 -0.69 -1.39 6.13
CA PHE A 70 0.20 -1.52 7.28
C PHE A 70 1.27 -2.61 7.09
N GLU A 71 0.95 -3.69 6.39
CA GLU A 71 1.94 -4.72 6.07
C GLU A 71 3.06 -4.16 5.19
N ILE A 72 2.71 -3.44 4.12
CA ILE A 72 3.69 -2.82 3.22
C ILE A 72 4.51 -1.73 3.93
N ILE A 73 3.88 -0.89 4.76
CA ILE A 73 4.63 0.09 5.58
C ILE A 73 5.63 -0.63 6.49
N THR A 74 5.23 -1.75 7.08
CA THR A 74 6.11 -2.56 7.94
C THR A 74 7.27 -3.15 7.14
N TRP A 75 7.04 -3.65 5.91
CA TRP A 75 8.10 -4.14 5.03
C TRP A 75 9.09 -3.04 4.65
N SER A 76 8.60 -1.82 4.39
CA SER A 76 9.47 -0.65 4.19
C SER A 76 10.30 -0.33 5.44
N GLN A 77 9.71 -0.38 6.63
CA GLN A 77 10.40 -0.16 7.90
C GLN A 77 11.51 -1.21 8.13
N LEU A 78 11.27 -2.46 7.73
CA LEU A 78 12.24 -3.56 7.80
C LEU A 78 13.29 -3.52 6.67
N GLY A 79 13.21 -2.56 5.75
CA GLY A 79 14.14 -2.41 4.63
C GLY A 79 13.94 -3.44 3.50
N MET A 80 12.79 -4.12 3.45
CA MET A 80 12.49 -5.10 2.40
C MET A 80 12.18 -4.45 1.04
N HIS A 81 11.73 -3.19 1.04
CA HIS A 81 11.64 -2.37 -0.15
C HIS A 81 11.84 -0.89 0.17
N ARG A 82 11.97 -0.07 -0.88
CA ARG A 82 12.17 1.39 -0.81
C ARG A 82 11.10 2.19 -1.55
N LYS A 83 10.00 1.53 -1.92
CA LYS A 83 8.85 2.07 -2.66
C LYS A 83 8.00 3.02 -1.78
N PRO A 84 7.48 4.15 -2.30
CA PRO A 84 6.59 5.04 -1.56
C PRO A 84 5.28 4.36 -1.16
N CYS A 85 4.77 4.72 0.02
CA CYS A 85 3.49 4.27 0.54
C CYS A 85 2.66 5.51 0.94
N GLY A 86 1.36 5.50 0.66
CA GLY A 86 0.54 6.65 0.98
C GLY A 86 -0.94 6.38 1.19
N LEU A 87 -1.60 7.34 1.83
CA LEU A 87 -3.03 7.37 2.09
C LEU A 87 -3.65 8.51 1.29
N LEU A 88 -4.63 8.19 0.44
CA LEU A 88 -5.44 9.21 -0.21
C LEU A 88 -6.61 9.58 0.71
N ASN A 89 -6.46 10.67 1.48
CA ASN A 89 -7.36 11.09 2.55
C ASN A 89 -8.62 11.81 2.05
N VAL A 90 -9.31 11.26 1.06
CA VAL A 90 -10.51 11.87 0.46
C VAL A 90 -11.57 12.11 1.54
N CYS A 91 -12.13 13.32 1.59
CA CYS A 91 -13.16 13.71 2.55
C CYS A 91 -12.79 13.41 4.01
N HIS A 92 -11.50 13.53 4.37
CA HIS A 92 -11.00 13.33 5.73
C HIS A 92 -11.23 11.90 6.28
N TYR A 93 -11.34 10.90 5.39
CA TYR A 93 -11.63 9.52 5.77
C TYR A 93 -10.63 8.93 6.79
N TYR A 94 -9.35 9.23 6.64
CA TYR A 94 -8.25 8.71 7.45
C TYR A 94 -7.88 9.59 8.65
N ASP A 95 -8.54 10.72 8.91
CA ASP A 95 -8.18 11.65 10.00
C ASP A 95 -8.04 10.94 11.36
N ASN A 96 -8.97 10.05 11.70
CA ASN A 96 -8.91 9.31 12.96
C ASN A 96 -7.74 8.33 13.02
N LEU A 97 -7.40 7.72 11.88
CA LEU A 97 -6.26 6.82 11.77
C LEU A 97 -4.94 7.59 11.91
N ILE A 98 -4.84 8.74 11.25
CA ILE A 98 -3.67 9.63 11.32
C ILE A 98 -3.46 10.07 12.78
N ARG A 99 -4.52 10.53 13.46
CA ARG A 99 -4.44 10.89 14.89
C ARG A 99 -4.02 9.71 15.79
N PHE A 100 -4.46 8.49 15.48
CA PHE A 100 -4.01 7.30 16.20
C PHE A 100 -2.51 7.04 16.00
N LEU A 101 -2.01 7.20 14.77
CA LEU A 101 -0.59 7.05 14.46
C LEU A 101 0.25 8.15 15.13
N ASP A 102 -0.22 9.39 15.13
CA ASP A 102 0.42 10.51 15.87
C ASP A 102 0.50 10.21 17.38
N HIS A 103 -0.57 9.64 17.95
CA HIS A 103 -0.56 9.18 19.34
C HIS A 103 0.46 8.06 19.55
N ALA A 104 0.51 7.05 18.67
CA ALA A 104 1.50 5.97 18.76
C ALA A 104 2.95 6.47 18.63
N VAL A 105 3.19 7.55 17.87
CA VAL A 105 4.48 8.25 17.84
C VAL A 105 4.78 8.92 19.17
N THR A 106 3.80 9.61 19.73
CA THR A 106 3.90 10.30 21.04
C THR A 106 4.24 9.30 22.16
N GLU A 107 3.58 8.14 22.17
CA GLU A 107 3.81 7.04 23.10
C GLU A 107 5.03 6.18 22.76
N GLN A 108 5.84 6.58 21.76
CA GLN A 108 7.09 5.92 21.36
C GLN A 108 6.96 4.49 20.83
N PHE A 109 5.75 4.04 20.47
CA PHE A 109 5.55 2.77 19.76
C PHE A 109 5.94 2.87 18.27
N ILE A 110 5.86 4.07 17.68
CA ILE A 110 6.31 4.35 16.32
C ILE A 110 7.40 5.43 16.35
N LYS A 111 8.51 5.20 15.65
CA LYS A 111 9.53 6.25 15.51
C LYS A 111 9.06 7.30 14.51
N ALA A 112 9.23 8.58 14.83
CA ALA A 112 8.84 9.69 13.94
C ALA A 112 9.36 9.53 12.50
N LYS A 113 10.59 9.03 12.33
CA LYS A 113 11.18 8.75 11.00
C LYS A 113 10.46 7.69 10.17
N HIS A 114 9.74 6.76 10.80
CA HIS A 114 8.92 5.74 10.14
C HIS A 114 7.50 6.24 9.93
N HIS A 115 7.00 7.12 10.80
CA HIS A 115 5.73 7.80 10.56
C HIS A 115 5.81 8.73 9.33
N SER A 116 6.91 9.48 9.19
CA SER A 116 7.10 10.44 8.10
C SER A 116 7.28 9.79 6.71
N THR A 117 7.37 8.46 6.60
CA THR A 117 7.43 7.78 5.29
C THR A 117 6.06 7.53 4.69
N ILE A 118 4.99 7.67 5.47
CA ILE A 118 3.62 7.55 4.96
C ILE A 118 3.24 8.90 4.34
N LEU A 119 3.10 8.92 3.03
CA LEU A 119 2.69 10.10 2.28
C LEU A 119 1.17 10.26 2.35
N ILE A 120 0.69 11.43 2.75
CA ILE A 120 -0.75 11.68 2.92
C ILE A 120 -1.10 12.92 2.12
N ASP A 121 -2.19 12.83 1.36
CA ASP A 121 -2.83 13.98 0.71
C ASP A 121 -4.30 13.66 0.42
N GLU A 122 -5.11 14.70 0.26
CA GLU A 122 -6.51 14.56 -0.17
C GLU A 122 -6.62 14.51 -1.70
N ARG A 123 -5.62 15.05 -2.39
CA ARG A 123 -5.57 15.17 -3.85
C ARG A 123 -4.70 14.08 -4.48
N PRO A 124 -5.22 13.34 -5.47
CA PRO A 124 -4.48 12.24 -6.09
C PRO A 124 -3.26 12.73 -6.88
N ASP A 125 -3.37 13.86 -7.58
CA ASP A 125 -2.27 14.43 -8.36
C ASP A 125 -1.11 14.88 -7.45
N VAL A 126 -1.41 15.58 -6.36
CA VAL A 126 -0.40 15.99 -5.37
C VAL A 126 0.23 14.79 -4.68
N LEU A 127 -0.54 13.73 -4.40
CA LEU A 127 0.00 12.50 -3.83
C LEU A 127 0.96 11.81 -4.80
N LEU A 128 0.65 11.78 -6.10
CA LEU A 128 1.52 11.20 -7.12
C LEU A 128 2.81 12.03 -7.29
N ASP A 129 2.73 13.36 -7.27
CA ASP A 129 3.93 14.22 -7.27
C ASP A 129 4.86 13.90 -6.09
N LYS A 130 4.29 13.66 -4.89
CA LYS A 130 5.06 13.24 -3.71
C LYS A 130 5.70 11.86 -3.90
N PHE A 131 5.04 10.94 -4.61
CA PHE A 131 5.59 9.61 -4.92
C PHE A 131 6.79 9.71 -5.86
N GLU A 132 6.71 10.53 -6.90
CA GLU A 132 7.82 10.76 -7.83
C GLU A 132 9.03 11.41 -7.14
N ALA A 133 8.78 12.33 -6.21
CA ALA A 133 9.82 12.98 -5.43
C ALA A 133 10.36 12.14 -4.24
N TYR A 134 9.75 10.99 -3.96
CA TYR A 134 10.02 10.23 -2.74
C TYR A 134 11.45 9.69 -2.70
N LYS A 135 12.09 9.86 -1.54
CA LYS A 135 13.39 9.24 -1.22
C LYS A 135 13.25 8.45 0.06
N ALA A 136 13.35 7.14 -0.06
CA ALA A 136 13.30 6.26 1.11
C ALA A 136 14.42 6.61 2.10
N PRO A 137 14.09 6.78 3.40
CA PRO A 137 15.08 7.08 4.42
C PRO A 137 16.09 5.95 4.53
N GLU A 138 17.29 6.27 5.02
CA GLU A 138 18.29 5.26 5.32
C GLU A 138 17.79 4.38 6.47
N THR A 139 17.39 3.15 6.13
CA THR A 139 17.04 2.13 7.12
C THR A 139 18.33 1.54 7.67
N ALA A 140 18.50 1.57 8.99
CA ALA A 140 19.57 0.83 9.63
C ALA A 140 19.31 -0.67 9.38
N GLN A 141 20.19 -1.32 8.62
CA GLN A 141 20.25 -2.77 8.56
C GLN A 141 20.54 -3.27 9.99
N TRP A 142 19.58 -3.88 10.66
CA TRP A 142 19.83 -4.72 11.84
C TRP A 142 19.58 -6.15 11.37
N ILE A 143 20.52 -7.11 11.41
CA ILE A 143 21.46 -7.47 12.47
C ILE A 143 22.81 -7.92 11.85
N ASP A 144 23.95 -7.38 12.31
CA ASP A 144 25.25 -8.06 12.17
C ASP A 144 25.25 -9.25 13.13
N ARG A 145 25.47 -10.45 12.60
CA ARG A 145 25.40 -11.74 13.32
C ARG A 145 26.58 -11.98 14.28
N LYS A 146 27.33 -10.94 14.65
CA LYS A 146 28.58 -11.02 15.42
C LYS A 146 28.48 -10.67 16.90
N THR A 147 27.28 -10.64 17.47
CA THR A 147 27.15 -10.49 18.94
C THR A 147 26.07 -11.43 19.48
N ILE A 148 26.42 -12.71 19.53
CA ILE A 148 25.96 -13.68 20.53
C ILE A 148 27.23 -14.26 21.15
#